data_AF-A0A7V9VWL3-F1
#
_entry.id   AF-A0A7V9VWL3-F1
#
_cell.length_a   1.000
_cell.length_b   1.000
_cell.length_c   1.000
_cell.angle_alpha   90.00
_cell.angle_beta   90.00
_cell.angle_gamma   90.00
#
_symmetry.space_group_name_H-M   'P 1'
#
loop_
_entity.id
_entity.type
_entity.pdbx_description
1 polymer ?
#
loop_
_entity_poly.entity_id
_entity_poly.type
_entity_poly.pdbx_seq_one_letter_code
_entity_poly.pdbx_strand_id
1 'polypeptide(L)'
;MATDDETTGDDELEALRWRDEILGVLYWLRGEGIQEEATIATLGGFLGVEPDTLRAHLERLTNEGYLLRNGTGEGTSYQLSEFGDQEGKRVFVDDFAELTGVAHGECGPGCSCQLHGADACRIPAA
;
A
#
# COMPACT_ATOMS: atom_id res chain seq x y z
N MET A 1 21.29 26.08 21.56
CA MET A 1 19.83 26.15 21.77
C MET A 1 19.20 26.35 20.40
N ALA A 2 18.98 25.23 19.71
CA ALA A 2 18.30 25.08 18.42
C ALA A 2 18.22 23.58 18.17
N THR A 3 17.13 22.93 18.62
CA THR A 3 16.85 21.50 18.37
C THR A 3 15.37 21.24 18.11
N ASP A 4 14.52 22.27 18.06
CA ASP A 4 13.07 22.09 17.97
C ASP A 4 12.54 22.03 16.52
N ASP A 5 13.37 22.30 15.51
CA ASP A 5 12.98 22.33 14.08
C ASP A 5 13.27 21.01 13.34
N GLU A 6 14.37 20.31 13.66
CA GLU A 6 14.72 19.03 13.01
C GLU A 6 13.81 17.87 13.45
N THR A 7 13.37 17.82 14.72
CA THR A 7 12.58 16.68 15.24
C THR A 7 11.18 16.59 14.62
N THR A 8 10.53 17.72 14.31
CA THR A 8 9.19 17.70 13.69
C THR A 8 9.21 17.16 12.26
N GLY A 9 10.26 17.47 11.49
CA GLY A 9 10.40 16.99 10.11
C GLY A 9 10.59 15.46 10.02
N ASP A 10 11.37 14.90 10.94
CA ASP A 10 11.60 13.44 11.01
C ASP A 10 10.31 12.69 11.41
N ASP A 11 9.55 13.22 12.37
CA ASP A 11 8.28 12.65 12.80
C ASP A 11 7.22 12.67 11.68
N GLU A 12 7.19 13.73 10.86
CA GLU A 12 6.28 13.84 9.72
C GLU A 12 6.65 12.87 8.58
N LEU A 13 7.94 12.74 8.29
CA LEU A 13 8.44 11.77 7.31
C LEU A 13 8.12 10.33 7.75
N GLU A 14 8.31 10.02 9.03
CA GLU A 14 7.95 8.74 9.59
C GLU A 14 6.44 8.48 9.50
N ALA A 15 5.60 9.49 9.77
CA ALA A 15 4.15 9.35 9.64
C ALA A 15 3.72 9.06 8.20
N LEU A 16 4.36 9.68 7.20
CA LEU A 16 4.10 9.40 5.79
C LEU A 16 4.52 7.99 5.41
N ARG A 17 5.69 7.53 5.87
CA ARG A 17 6.15 6.15 5.65
C ARG A 17 5.13 5.15 6.21
N TRP A 18 4.70 5.34 7.46
CA TRP A 18 3.74 4.45 8.10
C TRP A 18 2.37 4.45 7.42
N ARG A 19 1.91 5.60 6.94
CA ARG A 19 0.70 5.66 6.11
C ARG A 19 0.85 4.75 4.90
N ASP A 20 1.92 4.95 4.14
CA ASP A 20 2.10 4.25 2.87
C ASP A 20 2.24 2.73 3.10
N GLU A 21 3.02 2.30 4.09
CA GLU A 21 3.18 0.88 4.45
C GLU A 21 1.84 0.22 4.89
N ILE A 22 1.07 0.89 5.76
CA ILE A 22 -0.22 0.36 6.25
C ILE A 22 -1.22 0.25 5.08
N LEU A 23 -1.32 1.28 4.24
CA LEU A 23 -2.23 1.27 3.10
C LEU A 23 -1.84 0.23 2.05
N GLY A 24 -0.55 0.11 1.75
CA GLY A 24 -0.03 -0.87 0.81
C GLY A 24 -0.31 -2.31 1.25
N VAL A 25 -0.04 -2.64 2.52
CA VAL A 25 -0.32 -3.98 3.08
C VAL A 25 -1.81 -4.29 3.05
N LEU A 26 -2.67 -3.38 3.50
CA LEU A 26 -4.12 -3.61 3.47
C LEU A 26 -4.66 -3.76 2.04
N TYR A 27 -4.15 -2.96 1.10
CA TYR A 27 -4.53 -3.05 -0.30
C TYR A 27 -4.14 -4.40 -0.90
N TRP A 28 -2.92 -4.85 -0.61
CA TRP A 28 -2.41 -6.14 -1.05
C TRP A 28 -3.20 -7.32 -0.44
N LEU A 29 -3.41 -7.33 0.88
CA LEU A 29 -4.15 -8.40 1.57
C LEU A 29 -5.55 -8.60 0.98
N ARG A 30 -6.24 -7.51 0.68
CA ARG A 30 -7.56 -7.54 0.06
C ARG A 30 -7.49 -7.97 -1.41
N GLY A 31 -6.52 -7.45 -2.18
CA GLY A 31 -6.33 -7.80 -3.59
C GLY A 31 -6.07 -9.29 -3.82
N GLU A 32 -5.34 -9.93 -2.91
CA GLU A 32 -5.08 -11.38 -2.91
C GLU A 32 -6.22 -12.21 -2.29
N GLY A 33 -7.27 -11.57 -1.76
CA GLY A 33 -8.38 -12.24 -1.08
C GLY A 33 -7.96 -12.95 0.22
N ILE A 34 -6.83 -12.54 0.83
CA ILE A 34 -6.33 -13.12 2.07
C ILE A 34 -7.20 -12.65 3.24
N GLN A 35 -7.40 -11.33 3.36
CA GLN A 35 -8.28 -10.72 4.35
C GLN A 35 -8.85 -9.39 3.83
N GLU A 36 -10.15 -9.18 4.04
CA GLU A 36 -10.81 -7.89 3.75
C GLU A 36 -10.55 -6.86 4.88
N GLU A 37 -10.42 -7.35 6.12
CA GLU A 37 -10.14 -6.56 7.31
C GLU A 37 -9.04 -7.21 8.14
N ALA A 38 -8.18 -6.40 8.76
CA ALA A 38 -7.03 -6.86 9.52
C ALA A 38 -7.01 -6.30 10.94
N THR A 39 -6.62 -7.12 11.90
CA THR A 39 -6.38 -6.68 13.28
C THR A 39 -5.01 -6.03 13.42
N ILE A 40 -4.76 -5.30 14.52
CA ILE A 40 -3.43 -4.74 14.81
C ILE A 40 -2.37 -5.85 14.86
N ALA A 41 -2.71 -7.01 15.45
CA ALA A 41 -1.79 -8.15 15.53
C ALA A 41 -1.45 -8.71 14.13
N THR A 42 -2.44 -8.81 13.25
CA THR A 42 -2.24 -9.19 11.85
C THR A 42 -1.29 -8.22 11.16
N LEU A 43 -1.58 -6.91 11.24
CA LEU A 43 -0.78 -5.87 10.59
C LEU A 43 0.65 -5.83 11.14
N GLY A 44 0.83 -5.96 12.46
CA GLY A 44 2.15 -6.07 13.08
C GLY A 44 2.97 -7.25 12.56
N GLY A 45 2.31 -8.39 12.30
CA GLY A 45 2.97 -9.57 11.71
C GLY A 45 3.47 -9.34 10.29
N PHE A 46 2.73 -8.61 9.46
CA PHE A 46 3.17 -8.28 8.09
C PHE A 46 4.19 -7.15 8.03
N LEU A 47 4.04 -6.13 8.89
CA LEU A 47 4.90 -4.96 8.95
C LEU A 47 6.17 -5.18 9.79
N GLY A 48 6.26 -6.30 10.51
CA GLY A 48 7.42 -6.63 11.34
C GLY A 48 7.61 -5.71 12.55
N VAL A 49 6.51 -5.16 13.09
CA VAL A 49 6.54 -4.21 14.21
C VAL A 49 5.60 -4.60 15.34
N GLU A 50 5.93 -4.13 16.54
CA GLU A 50 5.12 -4.34 17.73
C GLU A 50 3.72 -3.70 17.59
N PRO A 51 2.64 -4.41 17.94
CA PRO A 51 1.27 -3.94 17.80
C PRO A 51 1.01 -2.58 18.48
N ASP A 52 1.68 -2.30 19.59
CA ASP A 52 1.50 -1.05 20.33
C ASP A 52 1.99 0.17 19.55
N THR A 53 3.06 0.01 18.75
CA THR A 53 3.61 1.07 17.89
C THR A 53 2.62 1.44 16.78
N LEU A 54 1.92 0.46 16.21
CA LEU A 54 0.95 0.68 15.12
C LEU A 54 -0.31 1.41 15.56
N ARG A 55 -0.69 1.33 16.85
CA ARG A 55 -1.98 1.83 17.32
C ARG A 55 -2.18 3.32 17.03
N ALA A 56 -1.17 4.15 17.32
CA ALA A 56 -1.25 5.59 17.10
C ALA A 56 -1.40 5.93 15.60
N HIS A 57 -0.70 5.20 14.72
CA HIS A 57 -0.81 5.38 13.28
C HIS A 57 -2.20 4.96 12.77
N LEU A 58 -2.73 3.81 13.22
CA LEU A 58 -4.05 3.35 12.80
C LEU A 58 -5.18 4.29 13.25
N GLU A 59 -5.09 4.82 14.48
CA GLU A 59 -6.03 5.82 14.98
C GLU A 59 -5.96 7.11 14.15
N ARG A 60 -4.75 7.60 13.86
CA ARG A 60 -4.54 8.76 12.99
C ARG A 60 -5.13 8.55 11.61
N LEU A 61 -4.83 7.44 10.95
CA LEU A 61 -5.33 7.13 9.61
C LEU A 61 -6.85 6.93 9.57
N THR A 62 -7.44 6.41 10.65
CA THR A 62 -8.91 6.35 10.79
C THR A 62 -9.50 7.76 10.88
N ASN A 63 -8.90 8.64 11.68
CA ASN A 63 -9.35 10.03 11.83
C ASN A 63 -9.18 10.85 10.55
N GLU A 64 -8.14 10.57 9.76
CA GLU A 64 -7.89 11.19 8.46
C GLU A 64 -8.77 10.60 7.33
N GLY A 65 -9.54 9.55 7.61
CA GLY A 65 -10.52 8.97 6.69
C GLY A 65 -9.96 7.93 5.72
N TYR A 66 -8.71 7.49 5.91
CA TYR A 66 -8.11 6.41 5.12
C TYR A 66 -8.66 5.03 5.50
N LEU A 67 -8.97 4.82 6.77
CA LEU A 67 -9.38 3.53 7.30
C LEU A 67 -10.80 3.59 7.87
N LEU A 68 -11.51 2.49 7.73
CA LEU A 68 -12.72 2.20 8.50
C LEU A 68 -12.35 1.27 9.64
N ARG A 69 -12.78 1.63 10.85
CA ARG A 69 -12.60 0.84 12.06
C ARG A 69 -13.85 0.03 12.34
N ASN A 70 -13.69 -1.28 12.50
CA ASN A 70 -14.75 -2.20 12.90
C ASN A 70 -14.48 -2.71 14.32
N GLY A 71 -15.50 -2.66 15.18
CA GLY A 71 -15.43 -3.16 16.55
C GLY A 71 -14.69 -2.25 17.55
N THR A 72 -14.48 -2.77 18.76
CA THR A 72 -13.80 -2.08 19.86
C THR A 72 -12.96 -3.05 20.70
N GLY A 73 -11.94 -2.54 21.41
CA GLY A 73 -11.06 -3.36 22.26
C GLY A 73 -10.16 -4.29 21.45
N GLU A 74 -9.86 -5.47 21.99
CA GLU A 74 -8.94 -6.46 21.38
C GLU A 74 -9.43 -7.03 20.05
N GLY A 75 -10.74 -6.97 19.78
CA GLY A 75 -11.35 -7.40 18.52
C GLY A 75 -11.43 -6.32 17.44
N THR A 76 -10.72 -5.20 17.61
CA THR A 76 -10.74 -4.11 16.61
C THR A 76 -10.05 -4.56 15.32
N SER A 77 -10.75 -4.44 14.19
CA SER A 77 -10.21 -4.62 12.84
C SER A 77 -10.29 -3.32 12.04
N TYR A 78 -9.44 -3.24 11.01
CA TYR A 78 -9.34 -2.10 10.11
C TYR A 78 -9.43 -2.59 8.67
N GLN A 79 -10.12 -1.81 7.84
CA GLN A 79 -10.20 -1.99 6.40
C GLN A 79 -10.01 -0.65 5.70
N LEU A 80 -9.69 -0.67 4.42
CA LEU A 80 -9.59 0.53 3.61
C LEU A 80 -10.97 1.18 3.46
N SER A 81 -11.03 2.50 3.59
CA SER A 81 -12.15 3.29 3.06
C SER A 81 -12.04 3.39 1.54
N GLU A 82 -13.02 3.99 0.88
CA GLU A 82 -12.91 4.29 -0.57
C GLU A 82 -11.71 5.22 -0.86
N PHE A 83 -11.41 6.15 0.04
CA PHE A 83 -10.24 7.03 -0.11
C PHE A 83 -8.94 6.27 0.15
N GLY A 84 -8.90 5.43 1.19
CA GLY A 84 -7.75 4.58 1.49
C GLY A 84 -7.46 3.57 0.37
N ASP A 85 -8.49 3.06 -0.31
CA ASP A 85 -8.38 2.17 -1.47
C ASP A 85 -7.56 2.82 -2.59
N GLN A 86 -7.95 4.03 -2.98
CA GLN A 86 -7.32 4.77 -4.06
C GLN A 86 -5.86 5.08 -3.74
N GLU A 87 -5.58 5.50 -2.50
CA GLU A 87 -4.22 5.80 -2.07
C GLU A 87 -3.36 4.53 -1.88
N GLY A 88 -3.93 3.46 -1.31
CA GLY A 88 -3.25 2.17 -1.18
C GLY A 88 -2.89 1.57 -2.54
N LYS A 89 -3.76 1.72 -3.54
CA LYS A 89 -3.45 1.36 -4.93
C LYS A 89 -2.28 2.19 -5.48
N ARG A 90 -2.27 3.51 -5.25
CA ARG A 90 -1.20 4.39 -5.72
C ARG A 90 0.14 3.97 -5.13
N VAL A 91 0.20 3.79 -3.81
CA VAL A 91 1.41 3.32 -3.10
C VAL A 91 1.86 1.97 -3.63
N PHE A 92 0.94 1.01 -3.77
CA PHE A 92 1.27 -0.31 -4.28
C PHE A 92 1.83 -0.26 -5.72
N VAL A 93 1.26 0.59 -6.58
CA VAL A 93 1.80 0.80 -7.93
C VAL A 93 3.18 1.44 -7.87
N ASP A 94 3.39 2.45 -7.02
CA ASP A 94 4.68 3.13 -6.89
C ASP A 94 5.77 2.16 -6.40
N ASP A 95 5.48 1.32 -5.39
CA ASP A 95 6.42 0.35 -4.81
C ASP A 95 6.75 -0.81 -5.77
N PHE A 96 5.78 -1.20 -6.60
CA PHE A 96 5.94 -2.30 -7.56
C PHE A 96 6.13 -1.81 -9.00
N ALA A 97 6.27 -0.50 -9.26
CA ALA A 97 6.46 0.04 -10.61
C ALA A 97 7.70 -0.56 -11.28
N GLU A 98 8.76 -0.78 -10.51
CA GLU A 98 10.01 -1.39 -10.99
C GLU A 98 9.88 -2.90 -11.24
N LEU A 99 8.97 -3.58 -10.53
CA LEU A 99 8.75 -5.03 -10.62
C LEU A 99 7.67 -5.41 -11.64
N THR A 100 6.68 -4.54 -11.84
CA THR A 100 5.60 -4.64 -12.83
C THR A 100 5.95 -3.95 -14.14
N GLY A 101 7.14 -3.33 -14.21
CA GLY A 101 7.75 -2.76 -15.39
C GLY A 101 8.17 -3.79 -16.43
N VAL A 102 7.21 -4.57 -16.95
CA VAL A 102 7.21 -4.78 -18.40
C VAL A 102 6.48 -3.58 -18.96
N ALA A 103 7.24 -2.53 -19.27
CA ALA A 103 6.68 -1.33 -19.88
C ALA A 103 5.91 -1.72 -21.14
N HIS A 104 4.66 -1.25 -21.25
CA HIS A 104 3.89 -1.30 -22.47
C HIS A 104 4.71 -0.70 -23.61
N GLY A 105 5.38 -1.53 -24.40
CA GLY A 105 6.23 -1.12 -25.52
C GLY A 105 7.71 -1.52 -25.45
N GLU A 106 8.24 -1.99 -24.32
CA GLU A 106 9.62 -2.50 -24.27
C GLU A 106 9.64 -4.01 -24.57
N CYS A 107 9.57 -4.31 -25.87
CA CYS A 107 9.79 -5.66 -26.37
C CYS A 107 11.26 -6.08 -26.07
N GLY A 108 11.47 -7.03 -25.15
CA GLY A 108 12.77 -7.67 -24.94
C GLY A 108 13.27 -8.44 -26.18
N PRO A 109 14.55 -8.86 -26.24
CA PRO A 109 15.09 -9.60 -27.37
C PRO A 109 14.29 -10.89 -27.63
N GLY A 110 13.77 -11.05 -28.85
CA GLY A 110 12.97 -12.23 -29.23
C GLY A 110 11.47 -12.10 -28.99
N CYS A 111 10.98 -10.91 -28.67
CA CYS A 111 9.55 -10.66 -28.56
C CYS A 111 8.82 -10.94 -29.88
N SER A 112 7.59 -11.49 -29.80
CA SER A 112 6.74 -11.80 -30.96
C SER A 112 6.54 -10.59 -31.88
N CYS A 113 6.46 -9.37 -31.32
CA CYS A 113 6.37 -8.11 -32.07
C CYS A 113 7.54 -7.92 -33.06
N GLN A 114 8.75 -8.39 -32.71
CA GLN A 114 9.98 -8.23 -33.50
C GLN A 114 10.03 -9.23 -34.67
N LEU A 115 9.36 -10.38 -34.53
CA LEU A 115 9.35 -11.45 -35.52
C LEU A 115 8.11 -11.40 -36.44
N HIS A 116 6.98 -10.93 -35.91
CA HIS A 116 5.67 -11.09 -36.53
C HIS A 116 4.87 -9.78 -36.64
N GLY A 117 5.44 -8.65 -36.23
CA GLY A 117 4.84 -7.32 -36.33
C GLY A 117 3.99 -6.92 -35.11
N ALA A 118 3.63 -5.64 -35.03
CA ALA A 118 2.99 -5.04 -33.84
C ALA A 118 1.67 -5.71 -33.44
N ASP A 119 0.91 -6.25 -34.40
CA ASP A 119 -0.34 -6.97 -34.13
C ASP A 119 -0.14 -8.25 -33.31
N ALA A 120 1.06 -8.83 -33.31
CA ALA A 120 1.38 -10.05 -32.57
C ALA A 120 1.53 -9.84 -31.05
N CYS A 121 1.59 -8.59 -30.59
CA CYS A 121 1.61 -8.20 -29.17
C CYS A 121 0.40 -7.38 -28.74
N ARG A 122 -0.63 -7.28 -29.59
CA ARG A 122 -1.86 -6.61 -29.22
C ARG A 122 -2.58 -7.44 -28.16
N ILE A 123 -2.70 -6.90 -26.94
CA ILE A 123 -3.68 -7.43 -25.97
C ILE A 123 -5.07 -7.17 -26.58
N PRO A 124 -5.91 -8.20 -26.78
CA PRO A 124 -7.25 -7.97 -27.31
C PRO A 124 -8.02 -7.05 -26.34
N ALA A 125 -8.71 -6.05 -26.89
CA ALA A 125 -9.62 -5.25 -26.09
C ALA A 125 -10.70 -6.17 -25.51
N ALA A 126 -10.90 -6.12 -24.19
CA ALA A 126 -11.96 -6.83 -23.50
C ALA A 126 -13.35 -6.36 -23.95
#